data_AF-A0A517DS88-F1
#
_entry.id   AF-A0A517DS88-F1
#
_cell.length_a   1.000
_cell.length_b   1.000
_cell.length_c   1.000
_cell.angle_alpha   90.00
_cell.angle_beta   90.00
_cell.angle_gamma   90.00
#
_symmetry.space_group_name_H-M   'P 1'
#
loop_
_entity.id
_entity.type
_entity.pdbx_description
1 polymer ?
#
loop_
_entity_poly.entity_id
_entity_poly.type
_entity_poly.pdbx_seq_one_letter_code
_entity_poly.pdbx_strand_id
1 'polypeptide(L)'
;MLSDSFFGTGNFSKTISFYGTAVNAFNNGDVEMIIVAGENNEFRLYPGVELNAEELSPFTTVEITATGPWECIIRGRPAYDTGTSDLISEIRILIHDVDKLEYPTDEDLLPHINQAITFLSKQLIAAGSLIMVQEAVFTDDMPVPLLFEKTCGEYPLRVLGGKIKMRSPGDMTVQYYAHKPRIKAVTDSIDFPAQYISALAQLAAMFAMNKNEFEVQQDETLLAKLL
;
A
#
# COMPACT_ATOMS: atom_id res chain seq x y z
N MET A 1 13.77 10.10 -4.96
CA MET A 1 14.27 9.05 -5.87
C MET A 1 15.42 8.38 -5.16
N LEU A 2 15.23 7.16 -4.66
CA LEU A 2 16.32 6.40 -4.03
C LEU A 2 17.05 5.63 -5.14
N SER A 3 18.37 5.67 -5.10
CA SER A 3 19.25 4.98 -6.06
C SER A 3 20.12 4.02 -5.28
N ASP A 4 19.93 2.72 -5.52
CA ASP A 4 20.86 1.72 -5.02
C ASP A 4 21.92 1.46 -6.09
N SER A 5 23.17 1.78 -5.75
CA SER A 5 24.34 1.50 -6.57
C SER A 5 25.02 0.23 -6.08
N PHE A 6 25.18 -0.74 -6.97
CA PHE A 6 25.91 -1.98 -6.71
C PHE A 6 27.16 -2.03 -7.59
N PHE A 7 28.30 -2.43 -7.02
CA PHE A 7 29.56 -2.59 -7.74
C PHE A 7 30.28 -3.86 -7.29
N GLY A 8 31.04 -4.49 -8.20
CA GLY A 8 31.80 -5.70 -7.87
C GLY A 8 32.74 -6.17 -8.98
N THR A 9 33.55 -7.18 -8.65
CA THR A 9 34.40 -7.91 -9.60
C THR A 9 34.07 -9.41 -9.56
N GLY A 10 33.88 -10.01 -10.73
CA GLY A 10 33.64 -11.45 -10.88
C GLY A 10 32.19 -11.79 -11.26
N ASN A 11 31.81 -13.07 -11.08
CA ASN A 11 30.44 -13.52 -11.38
C ASN A 11 29.51 -13.09 -10.25
N PHE A 12 28.40 -12.45 -10.60
CA PHE A 12 27.39 -11.94 -9.68
C PHE A 12 26.01 -12.32 -10.20
N SER A 13 25.22 -13.00 -9.37
CA SER A 13 23.77 -13.10 -9.53
C SER A 13 23.14 -12.52 -8.27
N LYS A 14 22.25 -11.54 -8.44
CA LYS A 14 21.47 -10.97 -7.35
C LYS A 14 20.06 -10.70 -7.82
N THR A 15 19.13 -11.25 -7.07
CA THR A 15 17.71 -10.92 -7.17
C THR A 15 17.44 -9.69 -6.32
N ILE A 16 16.85 -8.67 -6.93
CA ILE A 16 16.44 -7.44 -6.27
C ILE A 16 14.96 -7.26 -6.55
N SER A 17 14.18 -7.16 -5.49
CA SER A 17 12.75 -6.83 -5.57
C SER A 17 12.61 -5.33 -5.27
N PHE A 18 12.07 -4.56 -6.21
CA PHE A 18 11.76 -3.15 -5.98
C PHE A 18 10.43 -2.79 -6.66
N TYR A 19 9.83 -1.68 -6.24
CA TYR A 19 8.58 -1.15 -6.78
C TYR A 19 8.92 0.04 -7.67
N GLY A 20 9.06 -0.19 -8.98
CA GLY A 20 9.46 0.86 -9.91
C GLY A 20 8.71 0.72 -11.23
N THR A 21 8.28 1.85 -11.78
CA THR A 21 7.79 1.91 -13.17
C THR A 21 8.94 1.94 -14.17
N ALA A 22 10.17 2.21 -13.70
CA ALA A 22 11.36 2.23 -14.52
C ALA A 22 12.52 1.52 -13.83
N VAL A 23 13.39 0.92 -14.64
CA VAL A 23 14.73 0.48 -14.24
C VAL A 23 15.71 1.16 -15.16
N ASN A 24 16.57 1.96 -14.54
CA ASN A 24 17.81 2.32 -15.19
C ASN A 24 18.84 1.27 -14.79
N ALA A 25 19.63 0.83 -15.75
CA ALA A 25 20.79 0.01 -15.49
C ALA A 25 21.90 0.43 -16.44
N PHE A 26 23.11 0.54 -15.90
CA PHE A 26 24.31 0.82 -16.66
C PHE A 26 25.21 -0.40 -16.58
N ASN A 27 25.96 -0.69 -17.63
CA ASN A 27 26.98 -1.72 -17.61
C ASN A 27 28.33 -1.08 -17.96
N ASN A 28 29.13 -0.77 -16.94
CA ASN A 28 30.48 -0.24 -17.11
C ASN A 28 31.57 -1.35 -17.17
N GLY A 29 31.14 -2.61 -17.30
CA GLY A 29 32.00 -3.77 -17.37
C GLY A 29 32.46 -4.12 -18.78
N ASP A 30 33.38 -5.07 -18.90
CA ASP A 30 33.90 -5.56 -20.19
C ASP A 30 33.04 -6.69 -20.80
N VAL A 31 31.92 -7.06 -20.16
CA VAL A 31 31.16 -8.29 -20.47
C VAL A 31 29.65 -8.02 -20.45
N GLU A 32 28.88 -8.83 -21.19
CA GLU A 32 27.41 -8.74 -21.25
C GLU A 32 26.77 -8.96 -19.87
N MET A 33 25.80 -8.12 -19.53
CA MET A 33 24.93 -8.24 -18.35
C MET A 33 23.53 -8.65 -18.81
N ILE A 34 22.94 -9.62 -18.13
CA ILE A 34 21.55 -10.04 -18.37
C ILE A 34 20.71 -9.58 -17.19
N ILE A 35 19.65 -8.82 -17.50
CA ILE A 35 18.66 -8.34 -16.54
C ILE A 35 17.32 -8.99 -16.88
N VAL A 36 16.81 -9.84 -15.99
CA VAL A 36 15.50 -10.46 -16.15
C VAL A 36 14.51 -9.74 -15.25
N ALA A 37 13.47 -9.17 -15.83
CA ALA A 37 12.46 -8.36 -15.15
C ALA A 37 11.09 -9.06 -15.25
N GLY A 38 10.60 -9.66 -14.15
CA GLY A 38 9.34 -10.41 -14.13
C GLY A 38 9.42 -11.72 -14.91
N GLU A 39 8.28 -12.25 -15.37
CA GLU A 39 8.22 -13.61 -15.92
C GLU A 39 8.80 -13.76 -17.34
N ASN A 40 8.92 -12.68 -18.13
CA ASN A 40 9.32 -12.78 -19.56
C ASN A 40 10.12 -11.60 -20.14
N ASN A 41 10.54 -10.60 -19.35
CA ASN A 41 11.30 -9.47 -19.90
C ASN A 41 12.80 -9.64 -19.63
N GLU A 42 13.51 -10.29 -20.55
CA GLU A 42 14.97 -10.35 -20.55
C GLU A 42 15.54 -9.14 -21.30
N PHE A 43 16.38 -8.37 -20.62
CA PHE A 43 17.14 -7.27 -21.19
C PHE A 43 18.63 -7.61 -21.18
N ARG A 44 19.27 -7.45 -22.34
CA ARG A 44 20.70 -7.65 -22.50
C ARG A 44 21.40 -6.31 -22.56
N LEU A 45 22.33 -6.10 -21.64
CA LEU A 45 23.10 -4.88 -21.49
C LEU A 45 24.54 -5.12 -21.89
N TYR A 46 24.92 -4.51 -23.02
CA TYR A 46 26.29 -4.52 -23.51
C TYR A 46 27.13 -3.43 -22.81
N PRO A 47 28.47 -3.60 -22.73
CA PRO A 47 29.37 -2.58 -22.21
C PRO A 47 29.11 -1.17 -22.76
N GLY A 48 28.99 -0.19 -21.87
CA GLY A 48 28.76 1.21 -22.19
C GLY A 48 27.33 1.56 -22.63
N VAL A 49 26.38 0.62 -22.56
CA VAL A 49 24.97 0.85 -22.88
C VAL A 49 24.19 1.13 -21.60
N GLU A 50 23.37 2.18 -21.62
CA GLU A 50 22.37 2.47 -20.59
C GLU A 50 21.03 1.87 -21.04
N LEU A 51 20.43 1.03 -20.19
CA LEU A 51 19.05 0.59 -20.35
C LEU A 51 18.15 1.60 -19.63
N ASN A 52 17.25 2.22 -20.37
CA ASN A 52 16.11 2.96 -19.84
C ASN A 52 14.85 2.15 -20.14
N ALA A 53 14.48 1.24 -19.24
CA ALA A 53 13.21 0.54 -19.35
C ALA A 53 12.13 1.43 -18.72
N GLU A 54 11.38 2.17 -19.55
CA GLU A 54 10.36 3.13 -19.09
C GLU A 54 9.01 2.47 -18.71
N GLU A 55 8.85 1.16 -18.98
CA GLU A 55 7.60 0.44 -18.78
C GLU A 55 7.82 -0.91 -18.09
N LEU A 56 8.20 -0.89 -16.82
CA LEU A 56 8.15 -2.09 -15.99
C LEU A 56 6.88 -2.11 -15.16
N SER A 57 6.36 -3.33 -14.97
CA SER A 57 5.24 -3.55 -14.06
C SER A 57 5.64 -3.08 -12.65
N PRO A 58 4.75 -2.44 -11.88
CA PRO A 58 5.05 -1.97 -10.53
C PRO A 58 5.45 -3.09 -9.53
N PHE A 59 5.45 -4.36 -9.96
CA PHE A 59 5.79 -5.55 -9.18
C PHE A 59 6.90 -6.38 -9.83
N THR A 60 7.87 -5.74 -10.45
CA THR A 60 8.94 -6.44 -11.18
C THR A 60 10.08 -6.84 -10.24
N THR A 61 10.21 -8.14 -9.99
CA THR A 61 11.48 -8.71 -9.51
C THR A 61 12.50 -8.62 -10.62
N VAL A 62 13.66 -8.05 -10.33
CA VAL A 62 14.79 -8.02 -11.25
C VAL A 62 15.87 -8.95 -10.78
N GLU A 63 16.23 -9.90 -11.62
CA GLU A 63 17.45 -10.68 -11.46
C GLU A 63 18.55 -10.11 -12.35
N ILE A 64 19.67 -9.74 -11.74
CA ILE A 64 20.84 -9.26 -12.45
C ILE A 64 21.89 -10.35 -12.42
N THR A 65 22.29 -10.81 -13.60
CA THR A 65 23.43 -11.70 -13.78
C THR A 65 24.52 -10.96 -14.56
N ALA A 66 25.70 -10.84 -13.95
CA ALA A 66 26.88 -10.24 -14.56
C ALA A 66 28.10 -11.16 -14.41
N THR A 67 29.01 -11.09 -15.38
CA THR A 67 30.34 -11.71 -15.31
C THR A 67 31.39 -10.61 -15.49
N GLY A 68 32.37 -10.49 -14.60
CA GLY A 68 33.44 -9.46 -14.71
C GLY A 68 33.28 -8.26 -13.78
N PRO A 69 33.99 -7.13 -14.02
CA PRO A 69 33.75 -5.87 -13.30
C PRO A 69 32.40 -5.29 -13.69
N TRP A 70 31.59 -4.81 -12.75
CA TRP A 70 30.27 -4.26 -13.07
C TRP A 70 29.89 -3.13 -12.10
N GLU A 71 29.08 -2.19 -12.59
CA GLU A 71 28.43 -1.13 -11.81
C GLU A 71 26.99 -1.03 -12.29
N CYS A 72 26.03 -1.39 -11.44
CA CYS A 72 24.61 -1.29 -11.75
C CYS A 72 23.95 -0.28 -10.81
N ILE A 73 23.25 0.71 -11.39
CA ILE A 73 22.51 1.73 -10.64
C ILE A 73 21.03 1.48 -10.86
N ILE A 74 20.35 0.83 -9.92
CA ILE A 74 18.91 0.64 -10.03
C ILE A 74 18.22 1.87 -9.46
N ARG A 75 17.41 2.51 -10.30
CA ARG A 75 16.52 3.60 -9.90
C ARG A 75 15.11 3.07 -9.83
N GLY A 76 14.67 2.72 -8.63
CA GLY A 76 13.30 2.30 -8.34
C GLY A 76 12.80 2.99 -7.08
N ARG A 77 11.49 3.05 -6.86
CA ARG A 77 10.98 3.33 -5.51
C ARG A 77 11.25 2.06 -4.69
N PRO A 78 11.79 2.14 -3.46
CA PRO A 78 11.93 0.93 -2.65
C PRO A 78 10.57 0.27 -2.49
N ALA A 79 10.56 -1.06 -2.43
CA ALA A 79 9.42 -1.76 -1.86
C ALA A 79 9.17 -1.14 -0.49
N TYR A 80 8.00 -0.52 -0.33
CA TYR A 80 7.65 0.16 0.92
C TYR A 80 7.96 -0.76 2.09
N ASP A 81 8.68 -0.26 3.08
CA ASP A 81 8.49 -0.84 4.39
C ASP A 81 7.02 -0.57 4.72
N THR A 82 6.31 -1.56 5.26
CA THR A 82 4.88 -1.44 5.62
C THR A 82 4.62 -0.44 6.76
N GLY A 83 5.64 0.34 7.12
CA GLY A 83 5.61 1.39 8.13
C GLY A 83 4.83 2.62 7.68
N THR A 84 4.04 3.15 8.59
CA THR A 84 3.22 4.35 8.38
C THR A 84 4.05 5.59 8.01
N SER A 85 5.33 5.68 8.40
CA SER A 85 6.23 6.79 8.06
C SER A 85 6.49 6.96 6.56
N ASP A 86 6.62 5.85 5.84
CA ASP A 86 6.88 5.86 4.39
C ASP A 86 5.63 6.30 3.63
N LEU A 87 4.46 5.83 4.10
CA LEU A 87 3.17 6.26 3.57
C LEU A 87 2.94 7.76 3.79
N ILE A 88 3.26 8.27 4.97
CA ILE A 88 3.12 9.71 5.28
C ILE A 88 4.03 10.55 4.37
N SER A 89 5.27 10.11 4.17
CA SER A 89 6.21 10.80 3.27
C SER A 89 5.66 10.87 1.85
N GLU A 90 5.02 9.80 1.36
CA GLU A 90 4.35 9.80 0.07
C GLU A 90 3.15 10.76 0.02
N ILE A 91 2.28 10.73 1.03
CA ILE A 91 1.11 11.61 1.09
C ILE A 91 1.57 13.06 1.03
N ARG A 92 2.62 13.43 1.79
CA ARG A 92 3.21 14.79 1.79
C ARG A 92 3.70 15.21 0.42
N ILE A 93 4.34 14.30 -0.34
CA ILE A 93 4.75 14.58 -1.72
C ILE A 93 3.54 14.81 -2.61
N LEU A 94 2.49 13.99 -2.47
CA LEU A 94 1.27 14.08 -3.29
C LEU A 94 0.48 15.37 -3.05
N ILE A 95 0.44 15.87 -1.81
CA ILE A 95 -0.24 17.12 -1.46
C ILE A 95 0.68 18.35 -1.49
N HIS A 96 1.93 18.19 -1.94
CA HIS A 96 2.96 19.24 -1.96
C HIS A 96 3.27 19.88 -0.58
N ASP A 97 3.05 19.16 0.53
CA ASP A 97 3.31 19.60 1.91
C ASP A 97 4.58 18.94 2.50
N VAL A 98 5.68 19.02 1.75
CA VAL A 98 6.98 18.44 2.17
C VAL A 98 7.59 19.25 3.32
N ASP A 99 7.36 20.56 3.32
CA ASP A 99 7.88 21.50 4.33
C ASP A 99 7.03 21.56 5.61
N LYS A 100 5.98 20.72 5.71
CA LYS A 100 5.07 20.61 6.87
C LYS A 100 4.42 21.95 7.24
N LEU A 101 3.96 22.69 6.25
CA LEU A 101 3.30 23.98 6.42
C LEU A 101 1.80 23.81 6.72
N GLU A 102 1.13 22.92 5.98
CA GLU A 102 -0.31 22.68 6.13
C GLU A 102 -0.61 21.65 7.22
N TYR A 103 0.20 20.59 7.28
CA TYR A 103 0.13 19.54 8.29
C TYR A 103 1.45 19.54 9.09
N PRO A 104 1.56 20.36 10.15
CA PRO A 104 2.81 20.56 10.89
C PRO A 104 3.37 19.27 11.51
N THR A 105 2.49 18.35 11.91
CA THR A 105 2.89 17.06 12.49
C THR A 105 2.46 15.90 11.59
N ASP A 106 3.16 14.78 11.71
CA ASP A 106 2.85 13.57 10.93
C ASP A 106 1.57 12.91 11.45
N GLU A 107 1.27 13.11 12.74
CA GLU A 107 0.03 12.73 13.40
C GLU A 107 -1.20 13.37 12.77
N ASP A 108 -1.09 14.59 12.22
CA ASP A 108 -2.19 15.30 11.57
C ASP A 108 -2.71 14.57 10.31
N LEU A 109 -1.89 13.70 9.71
CA LEU A 109 -2.24 12.91 8.54
C LEU A 109 -2.90 11.55 8.89
N LEU A 110 -2.80 11.09 10.14
CA LEU A 110 -3.36 9.81 10.58
C LEU A 110 -4.88 9.69 10.36
N PRO A 111 -5.71 10.72 10.62
CA PRO A 111 -7.15 10.65 10.35
C PRO A 111 -7.45 10.39 8.87
N HIS A 112 -6.70 11.00 7.96
CA HIS A 112 -6.85 10.84 6.51
C HIS A 112 -6.44 9.44 6.05
N ILE A 113 -5.35 8.91 6.61
CA ILE A 113 -4.93 7.51 6.38
C ILE A 113 -6.00 6.54 6.89
N ASN A 114 -6.54 6.76 8.09
CA ASN A 114 -7.59 5.91 8.65
C ASN A 114 -8.90 5.97 7.84
N GLN A 115 -9.20 7.12 7.23
CA GLN A 115 -10.31 7.26 6.30
C GLN A 115 -10.05 6.47 5.01
N ALA A 116 -8.83 6.53 4.46
CA ALA A 116 -8.41 5.72 3.32
C ALA A 116 -8.48 4.21 3.61
N ILE A 117 -7.99 3.76 4.75
CA ILE A 117 -8.10 2.36 5.22
C ILE A 117 -9.56 1.91 5.26
N THR A 118 -10.44 2.73 5.86
CA THR A 118 -11.86 2.41 5.97
C THR A 118 -12.52 2.36 4.59
N PHE A 119 -12.21 3.32 3.72
CA PHE A 119 -12.79 3.40 2.38
C PHE A 119 -12.34 2.21 1.51
N LEU A 120 -11.03 1.95 1.45
CA LEU A 120 -10.48 0.85 0.68
C LEU A 120 -10.99 -0.50 1.19
N SER A 121 -11.08 -0.68 2.51
CA SER A 121 -11.69 -1.88 3.11
C SER A 121 -13.11 -2.10 2.60
N LYS A 122 -13.96 -1.05 2.58
CA LYS A 122 -15.33 -1.14 2.04
C LYS A 122 -15.35 -1.55 0.57
N GLN A 123 -14.49 -0.96 -0.26
CA GLN A 123 -14.43 -1.29 -1.68
C GLN A 123 -14.01 -2.75 -1.90
N LEU A 124 -13.00 -3.23 -1.18
CA LEU A 124 -12.52 -4.60 -1.28
C LEU A 124 -13.57 -5.62 -0.78
N ILE A 125 -14.29 -5.31 0.29
CA ILE A 125 -15.38 -6.15 0.81
C ILE A 125 -16.58 -6.16 -0.16
N ALA A 126 -16.87 -5.03 -0.82
CA ALA A 126 -17.91 -4.94 -1.84
C ALA A 126 -17.55 -5.77 -3.08
N ALA A 127 -16.27 -5.76 -3.47
CA ALA A 127 -15.73 -6.59 -4.55
C ALA A 127 -15.55 -8.07 -4.18
N GLY A 128 -15.82 -8.46 -2.93
CA GLY A 128 -15.67 -9.83 -2.47
C GLY A 128 -14.22 -10.30 -2.32
N SER A 129 -13.27 -9.38 -2.19
CA SER A 129 -11.84 -9.71 -2.17
C SER A 129 -11.45 -10.58 -0.96
N LEU A 130 -10.73 -11.67 -1.23
CA LEU A 130 -10.35 -12.67 -0.22
C LEU A 130 -9.38 -12.12 0.84
N ILE A 131 -8.64 -11.06 0.55
CA ILE A 131 -7.72 -10.44 1.52
C ILE A 131 -8.42 -9.80 2.73
N MET A 132 -9.74 -9.61 2.64
CA MET A 132 -10.60 -9.05 3.69
C MET A 132 -11.34 -10.13 4.49
N VAL A 133 -11.16 -11.40 4.13
CA VAL A 133 -11.82 -12.54 4.78
C VAL A 133 -11.02 -12.95 6.01
N GLN A 134 -11.71 -13.10 7.12
CA GLN A 134 -11.21 -13.70 8.35
C GLN A 134 -12.03 -14.94 8.68
N GLU A 135 -11.43 -15.84 9.43
CA GLU A 135 -12.07 -17.06 9.91
C GLU A 135 -12.04 -17.05 11.44
N ALA A 136 -13.19 -17.32 12.06
CA ALA A 136 -13.29 -17.47 13.50
C ALA A 136 -14.37 -18.49 13.87
N VAL A 137 -14.24 -19.06 15.06
CA VAL A 137 -15.28 -19.93 15.64
C VAL A 137 -16.31 -19.04 16.31
N PHE A 138 -17.55 -19.12 15.82
CA PHE A 138 -18.68 -18.43 16.41
C PHE A 138 -19.43 -19.36 17.37
N THR A 139 -19.85 -18.80 18.50
CA THR A 139 -20.68 -19.46 19.51
C THR A 139 -21.95 -18.62 19.76
N ASP A 140 -23.03 -19.27 20.21
CA ASP A 140 -24.28 -18.53 20.44
C ASP A 140 -24.14 -17.48 21.55
N ASP A 141 -24.74 -16.30 21.34
CA ASP A 141 -24.70 -15.13 22.23
C ASP A 141 -23.32 -14.47 22.40
N MET A 142 -22.31 -14.86 21.61
CA MET A 142 -21.03 -14.15 21.61
C MET A 142 -21.16 -12.74 21.03
N PRO A 143 -20.30 -11.79 21.46
CA PRO A 143 -20.22 -10.49 20.82
C PRO A 143 -19.80 -10.62 19.35
N VAL A 144 -20.34 -9.74 18.50
CA VAL A 144 -19.89 -9.63 17.11
C VAL A 144 -18.40 -9.31 17.08
N PRO A 145 -17.57 -10.00 16.26
CA PRO A 145 -16.15 -9.72 16.15
C PRO A 145 -15.86 -8.25 15.81
N LEU A 146 -14.73 -7.74 16.28
CA LEU A 146 -14.31 -6.38 15.99
C LEU A 146 -14.14 -6.21 14.47
N LEU A 147 -14.57 -5.05 13.94
CA LEU A 147 -14.51 -4.72 12.52
C LEU A 147 -15.33 -5.63 11.59
N PHE A 148 -16.19 -6.51 12.13
CA PHE A 148 -17.11 -7.34 11.34
C PHE A 148 -18.04 -6.49 10.47
N GLU A 149 -18.14 -6.84 9.20
CA GLU A 149 -19.08 -6.22 8.24
C GLU A 149 -20.22 -7.19 7.88
N LYS A 150 -19.87 -8.39 7.37
CA LYS A 150 -20.84 -9.39 6.91
C LYS A 150 -20.22 -10.78 6.85
N THR A 151 -21.04 -11.83 6.82
CA THR A 151 -20.56 -13.20 6.57
C THR A 151 -20.10 -13.38 5.12
N CYS A 152 -19.12 -14.24 4.92
CA CYS A 152 -18.66 -14.70 3.61
C CYS A 152 -19.38 -16.02 3.28
N GLY A 153 -20.61 -15.89 2.77
CA GLY A 153 -21.50 -17.02 2.49
C GLY A 153 -22.72 -17.07 3.41
N GLU A 154 -23.47 -18.16 3.28
CA GLU A 154 -24.72 -18.38 4.02
C GLU A 154 -24.46 -19.26 5.24
N TYR A 155 -24.77 -18.71 6.42
CA TYR A 155 -24.67 -19.43 7.68
C TYR A 155 -25.99 -19.30 8.44
N PRO A 156 -26.41 -20.31 9.23
CA PRO A 156 -27.64 -20.28 10.02
C PRO A 156 -27.49 -19.41 11.29
N LEU A 157 -27.04 -18.18 11.11
CA LEU A 157 -26.81 -17.18 12.14
C LEU A 157 -27.45 -15.84 11.76
N ARG A 158 -27.68 -15.00 12.76
CA ARG A 158 -28.08 -13.61 12.58
C ARG A 158 -27.40 -12.73 13.61
N VAL A 159 -27.13 -11.49 13.25
CA VAL A 159 -26.62 -10.49 14.20
C VAL A 159 -27.82 -9.81 14.86
N LEU A 160 -27.90 -9.83 16.19
CA LEU A 160 -28.98 -9.20 16.95
C LEU A 160 -28.43 -8.51 18.20
N GLY A 161 -28.63 -7.20 18.30
CA GLY A 161 -28.16 -6.42 19.46
C GLY A 161 -26.63 -6.44 19.66
N GLY A 162 -25.86 -6.51 18.57
CA GLY A 162 -24.38 -6.61 18.65
C GLY A 162 -23.85 -7.97 19.07
N LYS A 163 -24.72 -9.00 19.09
CA LYS A 163 -24.35 -10.38 19.37
C LYS A 163 -24.69 -11.30 18.20
N ILE A 164 -23.93 -12.39 18.08
CA ILE A 164 -24.24 -13.48 17.16
C ILE A 164 -25.33 -14.34 17.79
N LYS A 165 -26.40 -14.58 17.04
CA LYS A 165 -27.47 -15.52 17.40
C LYS A 165 -27.54 -16.63 16.38
N MET A 166 -27.36 -17.86 16.85
CA MET A 166 -27.36 -19.05 16.02
C MET A 166 -28.70 -19.76 16.10
N ARG A 167 -29.13 -20.40 15.01
CA ARG A 167 -30.39 -21.17 15.00
C ARG A 167 -30.32 -22.38 15.93
N SER A 168 -29.17 -23.04 15.94
CA SER A 168 -28.86 -24.18 16.82
C SER A 168 -27.65 -23.79 17.66
N PRO A 169 -27.74 -23.79 18.99
CA PRO A 169 -26.60 -23.51 19.86
C PRO A 169 -25.48 -24.53 19.62
N GLY A 170 -24.27 -24.04 19.43
CA GLY A 170 -23.07 -24.84 19.16
C GLY A 170 -21.96 -23.98 18.59
N ASP A 171 -20.81 -24.59 18.35
CA ASP A 171 -19.64 -23.92 17.77
C ASP A 171 -19.65 -24.10 16.25
N MET A 172 -19.44 -23.03 15.51
CA MET A 172 -19.36 -23.06 14.05
C MET A 172 -18.23 -22.18 13.55
N THR A 173 -17.35 -22.75 12.71
CA THR A 173 -16.35 -21.97 11.98
C THR A 173 -17.05 -21.14 10.91
N VAL A 174 -16.93 -19.82 11.01
CA VAL A 174 -17.55 -18.87 10.09
C VAL A 174 -16.47 -18.04 9.44
N GLN A 175 -16.55 -17.94 8.11
CA GLN A 175 -15.78 -16.97 7.34
C GLN A 175 -16.58 -15.68 7.24
N TYR A 176 -15.92 -14.54 7.48
CA TYR A 176 -16.57 -13.24 7.48
C TYR A 176 -15.63 -12.16 6.93
N TYR A 177 -16.23 -11.12 6.36
CA TYR A 177 -15.53 -9.93 5.94
C TYR A 177 -15.40 -8.98 7.12
N ALA A 178 -14.18 -8.47 7.32
CA ALA A 178 -13.88 -7.46 8.34
C ALA A 178 -13.00 -6.36 7.77
N HIS A 179 -13.14 -5.13 8.28
CA HIS A 179 -12.24 -4.03 7.90
C HIS A 179 -10.82 -4.30 8.39
N LYS A 180 -9.84 -3.71 7.71
CA LYS A 180 -8.47 -3.66 8.23
C LYS A 180 -8.41 -2.69 9.43
N PRO A 181 -7.56 -2.98 10.44
CA PRO A 181 -7.45 -2.14 11.62
C PRO A 181 -6.95 -0.74 11.26
N ARG A 182 -7.43 0.24 12.02
CA ARG A 182 -6.94 1.62 11.97
C ARG A 182 -5.60 1.72 12.70
N ILE A 183 -4.76 2.60 12.20
CA ILE A 183 -3.51 2.99 12.86
C ILE A 183 -3.77 4.06 13.93
N LYS A 184 -3.00 4.01 15.01
CA LYS A 184 -3.08 4.93 16.15
C LYS A 184 -1.82 5.80 16.27
N ALA A 185 -0.68 5.30 15.79
CA ALA A 185 0.59 6.00 15.83
C ALA A 185 1.30 5.93 14.47
N VAL A 186 2.21 6.88 14.24
CA VAL A 186 3.07 6.96 13.05
C VAL A 186 4.03 5.77 12.93
N THR A 187 4.25 5.05 14.04
CA THR A 187 5.08 3.83 14.09
C THR A 187 4.30 2.55 13.83
N ASP A 188 2.97 2.61 13.71
CA ASP A 188 2.16 1.42 13.47
C ASP A 188 2.40 0.88 12.07
N SER A 189 2.27 -0.44 11.91
CA SER A 189 2.28 -1.08 10.59
C SER A 189 0.91 -1.06 9.96
N ILE A 190 0.89 -0.92 8.64
CA ILE A 190 -0.34 -0.93 7.85
C ILE A 190 -0.64 -2.37 7.45
N ASP A 191 -1.77 -2.91 7.92
CA ASP A 191 -2.22 -4.27 7.58
C ASP A 191 -2.88 -4.32 6.18
N PHE A 192 -2.13 -3.88 5.16
CA PHE A 192 -2.48 -4.05 3.77
C PHE A 192 -1.30 -4.67 3.01
N PRO A 193 -1.58 -5.56 2.04
CA PRO A 193 -0.56 -5.99 1.09
C PRO A 193 0.07 -4.81 0.37
N ALA A 194 1.37 -4.91 0.07
CA ALA A 194 2.17 -3.83 -0.50
C ALA A 194 1.56 -3.24 -1.81
N GLN A 195 0.83 -4.03 -2.60
CA GLN A 195 0.14 -3.54 -3.81
C GLN A 195 -0.91 -2.45 -3.55
N TYR A 196 -1.43 -2.33 -2.33
CA TYR A 196 -2.47 -1.36 -1.98
C TYR A 196 -1.92 -0.09 -1.34
N ILE A 197 -0.62 -0.04 -1.00
CA ILE A 197 -0.02 1.09 -0.27
C ILE A 197 -0.08 2.38 -1.08
N SER A 198 0.27 2.33 -2.37
CA SER A 198 0.18 3.52 -3.23
C SER A 198 -1.28 4.00 -3.41
N ALA A 199 -2.24 3.08 -3.53
CA ALA A 199 -3.66 3.42 -3.59
C ALA A 199 -4.15 4.06 -2.28
N LEU A 200 -3.69 3.57 -1.13
CA LEU A 200 -3.95 4.18 0.17
C LEU A 200 -3.38 5.59 0.26
N ALA A 201 -2.16 5.81 -0.26
CA ALA A 201 -1.52 7.12 -0.27
C ALA A 201 -2.32 8.13 -1.08
N GLN A 202 -2.75 7.74 -2.28
CA GLN A 202 -3.58 8.59 -3.15
C GLN A 202 -4.94 8.92 -2.50
N LEU A 203 -5.62 7.93 -1.92
CA LEU A 203 -6.89 8.16 -1.23
C LEU A 203 -6.72 9.08 -0.01
N ALA A 204 -5.66 8.88 0.78
CA ALA A 204 -5.38 9.72 1.93
C ALA A 204 -5.03 11.16 1.51
N ALA A 205 -4.25 11.33 0.44
CA ALA A 205 -3.96 12.64 -0.15
C ALA A 205 -5.24 13.33 -0.65
N MET A 206 -6.13 12.62 -1.36
CA MET A 206 -7.43 13.16 -1.76
C MET A 206 -8.27 13.62 -0.56
N PHE A 207 -8.31 12.84 0.53
CA PHE A 207 -9.04 13.23 1.75
C PHE A 207 -8.39 14.42 2.48
N ALA A 208 -7.07 14.54 2.44
CA ALA A 208 -6.34 15.68 3.00
C ALA A 208 -6.60 16.95 2.18
N MET A 209 -6.56 16.88 0.85
CA MET A 209 -6.82 18.02 -0.03
C MET A 209 -8.28 18.49 0.04
N ASN A 210 -9.24 17.55 0.07
CA ASN A 210 -10.66 17.90 0.15
C ASN A 210 -11.03 18.62 1.45
N LYS A 211 -10.27 18.44 2.54
CA LYS A 211 -10.47 19.20 3.79
C LYS A 211 -10.15 20.69 3.61
N ASN A 212 -9.23 21.03 2.71
CA ASN A 212 -8.83 22.40 2.43
C ASN A 212 -9.77 23.11 1.44
N GLU A 213 -10.58 22.38 0.67
CA GLU A 213 -11.55 22.96 -0.29
C GLU A 213 -12.86 23.45 0.35
N PHE A 214 -13.11 23.17 1.64
CA PHE A 214 -14.23 23.77 2.37
C PHE A 214 -13.81 25.13 2.96
N GLU A 215 -13.72 26.14 2.10
CA GLU A 215 -13.63 27.54 2.51
C GLU A 215 -14.80 27.89 3.45
N VAL A 216 -14.45 28.11 4.72
CA VAL A 216 -15.31 28.57 5.82
C VAL A 216 -16.05 29.89 5.48
N GLN A 217 -15.65 30.61 4.43
CA GLN A 217 -16.35 31.81 3.95
C GLN A 217 -17.79 31.53 3.48
N GLN A 218 -18.08 30.34 2.95
CA GLN A 218 -19.44 29.99 2.53
C GLN A 218 -20.37 29.76 3.72
N ASP A 219 -19.85 29.14 4.78
CA ASP A 219 -20.57 28.89 6.03
C ASP A 219 -20.74 30.17 6.87
N GLU A 220 -19.75 31.07 6.89
CA GLU A 220 -19.88 32.40 7.50
C GLU A 220 -20.94 33.26 6.80
N THR A 221 -21.06 33.14 5.47
CA THR A 221 -22.10 33.85 4.69
C THR A 221 -23.50 33.27 4.93
N LEU A 222 -23.61 31.97 5.26
CA LEU A 222 -24.87 31.32 5.65
C LEU A 222 -25.27 31.66 7.10
N LEU A 223 -24.31 31.72 8.02
CA LEU A 223 -24.51 32.14 9.42
C LEU A 223 -24.90 33.62 9.53
N ALA A 224 -24.28 34.51 8.74
CA ALA A 224 -24.62 35.93 8.71
C ALA A 224 -26.01 36.22 8.10
N LYS A 225 -26.61 35.27 7.38
CA LYS A 225 -27.99 35.35 6.87
C LYS A 225 -29.05 34.81 7.84
N LEU A 226 -28.62 34.20 8.94
CA LEU A 226 -29.49 33.65 9.99
C LEU A 226 -29.55 34.55 11.24
N LEU A 227 -28.77 35.63 11.28
CA LEU A 227 -28.85 36.75 12.22
C LEU A 227 -29.49 37.97 11.54
#